data_AF-A0A258BQ64-F1
#
_entry.id   AF-A0A258BQ64-F1
#
_cell.length_a   1.000
_cell.length_b   1.000
_cell.length_c   1.000
_cell.angle_alpha   90.00
_cell.angle_beta   90.00
_cell.angle_gamma   90.00
#
_symmetry.space_group_name_H-M   'P 1'
#
loop_
_entity.id
_entity.type
_entity.pdbx_description
1 polymer ?
#
loop_
_entity_poly.entity_id
_entity_poly.type
_entity_poly.pdbx_seq_one_letter_code
_entity_poly.pdbx_strand_id
1 'polypeptide(L)'
;MPLGFSLTGSGTSRLNMSFIGTYLDTYRSTVVAAIPERVTIAEGSISGNPLPRWRHTARFSYVDGPLQTSLRWRYNGPVSDPRLNNTFNGLVRVPQDPTLFSNPRIGAYNYFDLTVTASVTQNFQLTAGVNNIANAKPTVLGSLQEQGNNYPGTYDVLGRDFFVSGRLTF
;
A
#
# COMPACT_ATOMS: atom_id res chain seq x y z
N MET A 1 0.84 8.39 -23.63
CA MET A 1 1.90 8.51 -24.65
C MET A 1 1.68 7.45 -25.73
N PRO A 2 1.52 7.82 -27.01
CA PRO A 2 1.47 6.87 -28.11
C PRO A 2 2.85 6.22 -28.33
N LEU A 3 2.86 5.00 -28.84
CA LEU A 3 4.06 4.23 -29.17
C LEU A 3 3.97 3.79 -30.64
N GLY A 4 5.08 3.87 -31.36
CA GLY A 4 5.17 3.53 -32.78
C GLY A 4 5.23 2.04 -33.10
N PHE A 5 4.85 1.18 -32.15
CA PHE A 5 4.82 -0.27 -32.33
C PHE A 5 3.55 -0.86 -31.69
N SER A 6 3.20 -2.07 -32.09
CA SER A 6 2.11 -2.85 -31.50
C SER A 6 2.50 -4.32 -31.47
N LEU A 7 2.21 -4.99 -30.36
CA LEU A 7 2.34 -6.42 -30.15
C LEU A 7 1.12 -7.22 -30.66
N THR A 8 -0.04 -6.56 -30.85
CA THR A 8 -1.27 -7.21 -31.33
C THR A 8 -1.51 -7.09 -32.84
N GLY A 9 -0.57 -6.48 -33.58
CA GLY A 9 -0.71 -6.19 -35.01
C GLY A 9 -1.59 -4.97 -35.35
N SER A 10 -2.03 -4.19 -34.36
CA SER A 10 -2.86 -2.99 -34.52
C SER A 10 -2.11 -1.76 -35.07
N GLY A 11 -0.79 -1.87 -35.28
CA GLY A 11 0.08 -0.84 -35.86
C GLY A 11 0.59 0.20 -34.86
N THR A 12 -0.20 0.60 -33.86
CA THR A 12 0.21 1.55 -32.80
C THR A 12 -0.31 1.14 -31.44
N SER A 13 0.40 1.51 -30.39
CA SER A 13 -0.03 1.25 -29.00
C SER A 13 0.08 2.52 -28.16
N ARG A 14 -0.37 2.44 -26.90
CA ARG A 14 -0.37 3.56 -25.97
C ARG A 14 0.09 3.13 -24.60
N LEU A 15 1.05 3.88 -24.05
CA LEU A 15 1.44 3.79 -22.65
C LEU A 15 0.76 4.91 -21.86
N ASN A 16 0.02 4.53 -20.83
CA ASN A 16 -0.57 5.42 -19.84
C ASN A 16 0.15 5.23 -18.51
N MET A 17 0.47 6.33 -17.83
CA MET A 17 1.14 6.31 -16.54
C MET A 17 0.39 7.21 -15.57
N SER A 18 0.20 6.76 -14.35
CA SER A 18 -0.30 7.59 -13.25
C SER A 18 0.49 7.35 -11.98
N PHE A 19 0.62 8.39 -11.18
CA PHE A 19 1.34 8.35 -9.92
C PHE A 19 0.60 9.23 -8.91
N ILE A 20 0.27 8.67 -7.75
CA ILE A 20 -0.32 9.41 -6.63
C ILE A 20 0.50 9.07 -5.40
N GLY A 21 1.15 10.07 -4.82
CA GLY A 21 1.97 9.94 -3.62
C GLY A 21 1.43 10.81 -2.48
N THR A 22 1.70 10.39 -1.25
CA THR A 22 1.43 11.17 -0.04
C THR A 22 2.67 11.17 0.83
N TYR A 23 3.16 12.37 1.15
CA TYR A 23 4.19 12.58 2.16
C TYR A 23 3.54 13.10 3.45
N LEU A 24 3.74 12.38 4.54
CA LEU A 24 3.36 12.81 5.88
C LEU A 24 4.58 13.45 6.54
N ASP A 25 4.54 14.76 6.64
CA ASP A 25 5.61 15.52 7.28
C ASP A 25 5.56 15.40 8.80
N THR A 26 4.53 15.99 9.42
CA THR A 26 4.32 15.99 10.87
C THR A 26 2.87 15.65 11.19
N TYR A 27 2.66 14.76 12.17
CA TYR A 27 1.33 14.47 12.70
C TYR A 27 1.44 14.17 14.19
N ARG A 28 1.14 15.18 14.99
CA ARG A 28 1.32 15.14 16.45
C ARG A 28 0.04 15.51 17.16
N SER A 29 -0.20 14.89 18.29
CA SER A 29 -1.38 15.15 19.10
C SER A 29 -1.05 15.14 20.59
N THR A 30 -1.72 15.99 21.35
CA THR A 30 -1.68 15.98 22.81
C THR A 30 -3.01 15.44 23.29
N VAL A 31 -3.00 14.22 23.82
CA VAL A 31 -4.25 13.53 24.21
C VAL A 31 -4.88 14.15 25.47
N VAL A 32 -4.06 14.72 26.35
CA VAL A 32 -4.48 15.33 27.61
C VAL A 32 -4.06 16.79 27.65
N ALA A 33 -5.01 17.71 27.47
CA ALA A 33 -4.73 19.16 27.42
C ALA A 33 -4.03 19.70 28.68
N ALA A 34 -4.28 19.09 29.85
CA ALA A 34 -3.63 19.46 31.11
C ALA A 34 -2.14 19.04 31.20
N ILE A 35 -1.63 18.24 30.25
CA ILE A 35 -0.25 17.76 30.21
C ILE A 35 0.34 18.01 28.81
N PRO A 36 0.59 19.28 28.44
CA PRO A 36 1.02 19.66 27.09
C PRO A 36 2.38 19.06 26.68
N GLU A 37 3.20 18.64 27.65
CA GLU A 37 4.51 18.02 27.43
C GLU A 37 4.39 16.62 26.80
N ARG A 38 3.26 15.94 27.01
CA ARG A 38 2.99 14.59 26.48
C ARG A 38 2.42 14.66 25.07
N VAL A 39 3.29 15.04 24.13
CA VAL A 39 2.98 15.03 22.70
C VAL A 39 3.20 13.64 22.11
N THR A 40 2.18 13.05 21.52
CA THR A 40 2.29 11.83 20.71
C THR A 40 2.85 12.18 19.33
N ILE A 41 3.91 11.49 18.92
CA ILE A 41 4.50 11.52 17.59
C ILE A 41 3.88 10.37 16.80
N ALA A 42 3.01 10.69 15.84
CA ALA A 42 2.32 9.70 15.04
C ALA A 42 2.91 9.58 13.62
N GLU A 43 3.65 10.58 13.12
CA GLU A 43 4.37 10.45 11.86
C GLU A 43 5.39 9.29 11.87
N GLY A 44 5.27 8.35 10.93
CA GLY A 44 6.16 7.18 10.82
C GLY A 44 5.93 6.12 11.91
N SER A 45 4.78 6.15 12.59
CA SER A 45 4.45 5.23 13.67
C SER A 45 3.06 4.61 13.51
N ILE A 46 2.79 3.60 14.32
CA ILE A 46 1.47 2.98 14.45
C ILE A 46 0.72 3.75 15.54
N SER A 47 -0.17 4.66 15.15
CA SER A 47 -0.95 5.50 16.06
C SER A 47 -2.43 5.35 15.75
N GLY A 48 -3.03 4.27 16.25
CA GLY A 48 -4.35 3.79 15.83
C GLY A 48 -4.25 3.01 14.52
N ASN A 49 -3.76 3.64 13.45
CA ASN A 49 -3.41 2.97 12.20
C ASN A 49 -1.92 3.21 11.85
N PRO A 50 -1.31 2.40 10.96
CA PRO A 50 0.02 2.67 10.43
C PRO A 50 0.04 3.98 9.63
N LEU A 51 0.90 4.91 10.02
CA LEU A 51 1.05 6.23 9.38
C LEU A 51 2.46 6.38 8.80
N PRO A 52 2.77 5.72 7.67
CA PRO A 52 4.07 5.84 7.04
C PRO A 52 4.31 7.27 6.56
N ARG A 53 5.56 7.75 6.67
CA ARG A 53 5.93 9.08 6.15
C ARG A 53 5.77 9.19 4.63
N TRP A 54 5.85 8.08 3.92
CA TRP A 54 5.64 8.04 2.48
C TRP A 54 4.79 6.84 2.08
N ARG A 55 3.80 7.09 1.21
CA ARG A 55 3.06 6.04 0.51
C ARG A 55 2.75 6.50 -0.89
N HIS A 56 2.66 5.58 -1.84
CA HIS A 56 2.22 5.92 -3.18
C HIS A 56 1.51 4.77 -3.88
N THR A 57 0.78 5.11 -4.94
CA THR A 57 0.30 4.16 -5.95
C THR A 57 0.72 4.67 -7.31
N ALA A 58 1.52 3.87 -8.02
CA ALA A 58 1.86 4.08 -9.42
C ALA A 58 1.13 3.06 -10.29
N ARG A 59 0.70 3.46 -11.48
CA ARG A 59 0.11 2.56 -12.47
C ARG A 59 0.72 2.81 -13.84
N PHE A 60 1.10 1.71 -14.49
CA PHE A 60 1.59 1.67 -15.86
C PHE A 60 0.61 0.82 -16.65
N SER A 61 0.00 1.37 -17.69
CA SER A 61 -0.94 0.64 -18.54
C SER A 61 -0.51 0.71 -19.99
N TYR A 62 -0.25 -0.44 -20.58
CA TYR A 62 0.00 -0.62 -22.00
C TYR A 62 -1.31 -1.02 -22.69
N VAL A 63 -1.73 -0.25 -23.68
CA VAL A 63 -2.96 -0.46 -24.45
C VAL A 63 -2.61 -0.67 -25.90
N ASP A 64 -3.07 -1.77 -26.48
CA ASP A 64 -2.73 -2.21 -27.82
C ASP A 64 -3.92 -2.91 -28.45
N GLY A 65 -4.59 -2.22 -29.36
CA GLY A 65 -5.85 -2.67 -29.95
C GLY A 65 -6.88 -3.06 -28.87
N PRO A 66 -7.40 -4.31 -28.88
CA PRO A 66 -8.39 -4.78 -27.91
C PRO A 66 -7.78 -5.18 -26.55
N LEU A 67 -6.46 -5.17 -26.41
CA LEU A 67 -5.75 -5.62 -25.22
C LEU A 67 -5.26 -4.44 -24.38
N GLN A 68 -5.47 -4.52 -23.08
CA GLN A 68 -4.88 -3.60 -22.10
C GLN A 68 -4.21 -4.41 -20.99
N THR A 69 -2.92 -4.16 -20.77
CA THR A 69 -2.14 -4.72 -19.66
C THR A 69 -1.79 -3.60 -18.70
N SER A 70 -2.07 -3.77 -17.40
CA SER A 70 -1.78 -2.78 -16.38
C SER A 70 -0.99 -3.38 -15.23
N LEU A 71 0.13 -2.75 -14.88
CA LEU A 71 0.87 -2.98 -13.65
C LEU A 71 0.57 -1.86 -12.67
N ARG A 72 0.15 -2.21 -11.45
CA ARG A 72 -0.01 -1.27 -10.33
C ARG A 72 1.05 -1.57 -9.28
N TRP A 73 1.79 -0.55 -8.87
CA TRP A 73 2.71 -0.61 -7.74
C TRP A 73 2.14 0.19 -6.58
N ARG A 74 1.84 -0.47 -5.46
CA ARG A 74 1.45 0.15 -4.20
C ARG A 74 2.63 0.08 -3.25
N TYR A 75 3.05 1.23 -2.73
CA TYR A 75 4.14 1.33 -1.76
C TYR A 75 3.63 1.90 -0.44
N ASN A 76 3.99 1.25 0.65
CA ASN A 76 3.77 1.74 2.00
C ASN A 76 5.13 1.80 2.69
N GLY A 77 5.52 2.99 3.16
CA GLY A 77 6.75 3.18 3.90
C GLY A 77 6.78 2.42 5.22
N PRO A 78 7.95 2.35 5.86
CA PRO A 78 8.09 1.69 7.16
C PRO A 78 7.36 2.49 8.25
N VAL A 79 6.91 1.78 9.27
CA VAL A 79 6.37 2.36 10.51
C VAL A 79 6.99 1.69 11.72
N SER A 80 7.04 2.43 12.82
CA SER A 80 7.61 1.95 14.09
C SER A 80 6.55 1.80 15.17
N ASP A 81 6.80 0.91 16.12
CA ASP A 81 6.03 0.79 17.35
C ASP A 81 5.96 2.16 18.06
N PRO A 82 4.75 2.64 18.44
CA PRO A 82 4.58 3.95 19.06
C PRO A 82 5.35 4.06 20.38
N ARG A 83 5.54 2.97 21.11
CA ARG A 83 6.23 2.97 22.42
C ARG A 83 7.69 3.40 22.31
N LEU A 84 8.33 3.22 21.15
CA LEU A 84 9.72 3.61 20.94
C LEU A 84 9.94 5.10 21.14
N ASN A 85 9.00 5.90 20.65
CA ASN A 85 9.09 7.35 20.71
C ASN A 85 8.06 7.97 21.62
N ASN A 86 7.01 7.27 22.09
CA ASN A 86 5.90 7.84 22.85
C ASN A 86 5.75 7.30 24.28
N THR A 87 6.83 6.80 24.86
CA THR A 87 6.88 6.42 26.29
C THR A 87 7.35 7.61 27.15
N PHE A 88 6.71 7.82 28.30
CA PHE A 88 7.02 8.92 29.22
C PHE A 88 7.16 8.43 30.67
N ASN A 89 8.14 8.96 31.39
CA ASN A 89 8.24 8.88 32.85
C ASN A 89 7.94 10.27 33.43
N GLY A 90 6.78 10.42 34.08
CA GLY A 90 6.24 11.73 34.41
C GLY A 90 6.01 12.57 33.14
N LEU A 91 6.64 13.74 33.05
CA LEU A 91 6.57 14.64 31.90
C LEU A 91 7.71 14.42 30.89
N VAL A 92 8.70 13.58 31.22
CA VAL A 92 9.90 13.40 30.41
C VAL A 92 9.71 12.22 29.47
N ARG A 93 9.98 12.43 28.17
CA ARG A 93 9.99 11.36 27.17
C ARG A 93 11.20 10.45 27.39
N VAL A 94 10.97 9.14 27.43
CA VAL A 94 12.01 8.14 27.67
C VAL A 94 12.10 7.22 26.44
N PRO A 95 13.24 7.21 25.72
CA PRO A 95 13.46 6.26 24.63
C PRO A 95 13.31 4.82 25.11
N GLN A 96 12.74 3.95 24.28
CA GLN A 96 12.69 2.51 24.57
C GLN A 96 13.67 1.76 23.69
N ASP A 97 14.26 0.69 24.23
CA ASP A 97 15.12 -0.21 23.48
C ASP A 97 14.27 -1.09 22.52
N PRO A 98 14.48 -1.01 21.19
CA PRO A 98 13.77 -1.83 20.21
C PRO A 98 13.86 -3.34 20.44
N THR A 99 14.93 -3.82 21.09
CA THR A 99 15.15 -5.26 21.33
C THR A 99 14.17 -5.85 22.34
N LEU A 100 13.49 -5.01 23.12
CA LEU A 100 12.48 -5.42 24.10
C LEU A 100 11.11 -5.72 23.46
N PHE A 101 10.97 -5.50 22.14
CA PHE A 101 9.72 -5.71 21.42
C PHE A 101 9.87 -6.83 20.40
N SER A 102 8.84 -7.67 20.25
CA SER A 102 8.86 -8.79 19.29
C SER A 102 9.01 -8.33 17.84
N ASN A 103 8.33 -7.23 17.46
CA ASN A 103 8.47 -6.58 16.17
C ASN A 103 8.38 -5.05 16.35
N PRO A 104 9.50 -4.38 16.60
CA PRO A 104 9.52 -2.93 16.89
C PRO A 104 9.21 -2.07 15.66
N ARG A 105 9.26 -2.65 14.45
CA ARG A 105 9.03 -1.96 13.18
C ARG A 105 8.37 -2.86 12.16
N ILE A 106 7.55 -2.26 11.32
CA ILE A 106 7.08 -2.83 10.07
C ILE A 106 7.95 -2.24 8.97
N GLY A 107 8.57 -3.11 8.17
CA GLY A 107 9.35 -2.71 7.00
C GLY A 107 8.49 -2.05 5.92
N ALA A 108 9.15 -1.50 4.91
CA ALA A 108 8.43 -0.99 3.74
C ALA A 108 7.78 -2.14 2.96
N TYR A 109 6.55 -1.94 2.51
CA TYR A 109 5.81 -2.88 1.68
C TYR A 109 5.76 -2.42 0.23
N ASN A 110 5.97 -3.38 -0.68
CA ASN A 110 5.83 -3.20 -2.11
C ASN A 110 4.86 -4.25 -2.65
N TYR A 111 3.70 -3.81 -3.12
CA TYR A 111 2.75 -4.67 -3.80
C TYR A 111 2.75 -4.37 -5.29
N PHE A 112 2.90 -5.42 -6.08
CA PHE A 112 2.78 -5.36 -7.53
C PHE A 112 1.54 -6.14 -7.94
N ASP A 113 0.59 -5.47 -8.59
CA ASP A 113 -0.64 -6.08 -9.08
C ASP A 113 -0.66 -6.00 -10.61
N LEU A 114 -0.97 -7.12 -11.27
CA LEU A 114 -1.06 -7.21 -12.72
C LEU A 114 -2.51 -7.44 -13.13
N THR A 115 -2.98 -6.70 -14.12
CA THR A 115 -4.32 -6.85 -14.68
C THR A 115 -4.21 -6.86 -16.20
N VAL A 116 -4.91 -7.78 -16.84
CA VAL A 116 -5.05 -7.88 -18.29
C VAL A 116 -6.53 -7.84 -18.62
N THR A 117 -6.90 -6.93 -19.52
CA THR A 117 -8.26 -6.78 -20.03
C THR A 117 -8.23 -6.97 -21.54
N ALA A 118 -9.12 -7.80 -22.07
CA ALA A 118 -9.27 -8.06 -23.49
C ALA A 118 -10.73 -7.81 -23.89
N SER A 119 -10.94 -6.94 -24.88
CA SER A 119 -12.21 -6.80 -25.59
C SER A 119 -12.34 -7.94 -26.59
N VAL A 120 -12.99 -9.03 -26.17
CA VAL A 120 -13.12 -10.27 -26.95
C VAL A 120 -14.08 -10.08 -28.12
N THR A 121 -15.18 -9.35 -27.89
CA THR A 121 -16.12 -8.91 -28.92
C THR A 121 -16.49 -7.45 -28.69
N GLN A 122 -17.31 -6.85 -29.57
CA GLN A 122 -17.83 -5.49 -29.36
C GLN A 122 -18.69 -5.36 -28.09
N ASN A 123 -19.30 -6.47 -27.65
CA ASN A 123 -20.25 -6.51 -26.56
C ASN A 123 -19.71 -7.25 -25.33
N PHE A 124 -18.53 -7.86 -25.41
CA PHE A 124 -17.96 -8.66 -24.34
C PHE A 124 -16.49 -8.33 -24.06
N GLN A 125 -16.20 -8.05 -22.79
CA GLN A 125 -14.86 -7.81 -22.28
C GLN A 125 -14.54 -8.79 -21.16
N LEU A 126 -13.37 -9.42 -21.25
CA LEU A 126 -12.82 -10.30 -20.21
C LEU A 126 -11.67 -9.59 -19.52
N THR A 127 -11.62 -9.63 -18.19
CA THR A 127 -10.50 -9.16 -17.39
C THR A 127 -10.02 -10.27 -16.48
N ALA A 128 -8.71 -10.44 -16.39
CA ALA A 128 -8.07 -11.33 -15.43
C ALA A 128 -6.88 -10.63 -14.79
N GLY A 129 -6.50 -11.05 -13.59
CA GLY A 129 -5.35 -10.46 -12.93
C GLY A 129 -4.93 -11.18 -11.67
N VAL A 130 -3.85 -10.65 -11.10
CA VAL A 130 -3.25 -11.11 -9.86
C VAL A 130 -2.86 -9.91 -9.01
N ASN A 131 -3.36 -9.87 -7.78
CA ASN A 131 -2.94 -8.92 -6.77
C ASN A 131 -1.74 -9.49 -6.02
N ASN A 132 -0.79 -8.62 -5.65
CA ASN A 132 0.38 -8.97 -4.82
C ASN A 132 1.18 -10.16 -5.40
N ILE A 133 1.69 -10.00 -6.62
CA ILE A 133 2.43 -11.04 -7.36
C ILE A 133 3.61 -11.59 -6.55
N ALA A 134 4.31 -10.71 -5.84
CA ALA A 134 5.45 -11.03 -4.98
C ALA A 134 5.06 -11.80 -3.70
N ASN A 135 3.77 -12.01 -3.44
CA ASN A 135 3.24 -12.70 -2.26
C ASN A 135 3.77 -12.10 -0.94
N ALA A 136 3.83 -10.78 -0.87
CA ALA A 136 4.21 -10.07 0.34
C ALA A 136 3.18 -10.37 1.43
N LYS A 137 3.64 -10.95 2.54
CA LYS A 137 2.80 -11.34 3.68
C LYS A 137 2.81 -10.25 4.76
N PRO A 138 1.69 -10.05 5.47
CA PRO A 138 1.65 -9.13 6.59
C PRO A 138 2.62 -9.56 7.71
N THR A 139 3.30 -8.62 8.34
CA THR A 139 4.14 -8.86 9.52
C THR A 139 3.24 -9.15 10.71
N VAL A 140 3.55 -10.19 11.48
CA VAL A 140 2.85 -10.52 12.72
C VAL A 140 3.32 -9.57 13.82
N LEU A 141 2.42 -8.82 14.45
CA LEU A 141 2.82 -7.73 15.38
C LEU A 141 2.65 -8.03 16.87
N GLY A 142 2.17 -9.22 17.23
CA GLY A 142 1.97 -9.60 18.63
C GLY A 142 0.95 -8.67 19.29
N SER A 143 1.31 -8.01 20.39
CA SER A 143 0.37 -7.14 21.12
C SER A 143 -0.04 -5.85 20.39
N LEU A 144 0.67 -5.46 19.33
CA LEU A 144 0.32 -4.30 18.50
C LEU A 144 -0.64 -4.63 17.36
N GLN A 145 -1.03 -5.89 17.18
CA GLN A 145 -1.88 -6.26 16.06
C GLN A 145 -3.34 -5.85 16.26
N GLU A 146 -4.03 -5.54 15.17
CA GLU A 146 -5.50 -5.46 15.13
C GLU A 146 -6.07 -6.83 14.73
N GLN A 147 -6.82 -6.94 13.63
CA GLN A 147 -7.29 -8.21 13.09
C GLN A 147 -6.23 -8.87 12.18
N GLY A 148 -6.33 -10.20 12.01
CA GLY A 148 -5.46 -10.92 11.06
C GLY A 148 -3.96 -10.86 11.39
N ASN A 149 -3.62 -10.65 12.67
CA ASN A 149 -2.25 -10.52 13.18
C ASN A 149 -1.45 -9.30 12.67
N ASN A 150 -2.10 -8.33 11.99
CA ASN A 150 -1.50 -7.09 11.50
C ASN A 150 -2.56 -5.95 11.43
N TYR A 151 -2.50 -5.09 10.42
CA TYR A 151 -3.44 -3.99 10.12
C TYR A 151 -4.09 -4.19 8.73
N PRO A 152 -5.20 -4.93 8.61
CA PRO A 152 -5.80 -5.30 7.33
C PRO A 152 -6.35 -4.12 6.51
N GLY A 153 -6.66 -3.01 7.18
CA GLY A 153 -7.04 -1.76 6.49
C GLY A 153 -5.88 -1.08 5.75
N THR A 154 -4.63 -1.45 6.07
CA THR A 154 -3.42 -0.86 5.48
C THR A 154 -2.60 -1.86 4.66
N TYR A 155 -2.49 -3.09 5.13
CA TYR A 155 -1.67 -4.14 4.51
C TYR A 155 -2.56 -5.27 3.98
N ASP A 156 -2.15 -5.82 2.84
CA ASP A 156 -2.79 -6.99 2.23
C ASP A 156 -2.63 -8.21 3.14
N VAL A 157 -3.74 -8.88 3.46
CA VAL A 157 -3.79 -10.08 4.31
C VAL A 157 -3.95 -11.38 3.54
N LEU A 158 -4.36 -11.31 2.26
CA LEU A 158 -4.62 -12.50 1.44
C LEU A 158 -3.32 -13.05 0.83
N GLY A 159 -2.30 -12.20 0.67
CA GLY A 159 -1.11 -12.57 -0.09
C GLY A 159 -1.40 -12.49 -1.58
N ARG A 160 -0.90 -13.45 -2.36
CA ARG A 160 -1.18 -13.50 -3.80
C ARG A 160 -2.59 -14.02 -4.07
N ASP A 161 -3.41 -13.18 -4.70
CA ASP A 161 -4.81 -13.46 -5.03
C ASP A 161 -5.07 -13.29 -6.53
N PHE A 162 -5.86 -14.20 -7.13
CA PHE A 162 -6.18 -14.21 -8.56
C PHE A 162 -7.65 -13.90 -8.77
N PHE A 163 -7.96 -13.14 -9.82
CA PHE A 163 -9.33 -12.79 -10.16
C PHE A 163 -9.59 -12.88 -11.66
N VAL A 164 -10.85 -13.12 -12.01
CA VAL A 164 -11.38 -13.07 -13.38
C VAL A 164 -12.76 -12.39 -13.33
N SER A 165 -13.04 -11.53 -14.30
CA SER A 165 -14.34 -10.87 -14.46
C SER A 165 -14.73 -10.72 -15.93
N GLY A 166 -16.02 -10.75 -16.21
CA GLY A 166 -16.59 -10.52 -17.54
C GLY A 166 -17.58 -9.37 -17.51
N ARG A 167 -17.56 -8.52 -18.54
CA ARG A 167 -18.52 -7.43 -18.74
C ARG A 167 -19.23 -7.60 -20.08
N LEU A 168 -20.57 -7.61 -20.04
CA LEU A 168 -21.46 -7.66 -21.19
C LEU A 168 -22.17 -6.31 -21.36
N THR A 169 -22.32 -5.86 -22.61
CA THR A 169 -23.05 -4.64 -22.96
C THR A 169 -24.06 -4.94 -24.07
N PHE A 170 -25.27 -4.41 -23.97
CA PHE A 170 -26.40 -4.64 -24.89
C PHE A 170 -26.79 -3.35 -25.61
#